data_AF-A0A166ITX0-F1
#
_entry.id   AF-A0A166ITX0-F1
#
_cell.length_a   1.000
_cell.length_b   1.000
_cell.length_c   1.000
_cell.angle_alpha   90.00
_cell.angle_beta   90.00
_cell.angle_gamma   90.00
#
_symmetry.space_group_name_H-M   'P 1'
#
loop_
_entity.id
_entity.type
_entity.pdbx_description
1 polymer ?
#
loop_
_entity_poly.entity_id
_entity_poly.type
_entity_poly.pdbx_seq_one_letter_code
_entity_poly.pdbx_strand_id
1 'polypeptide(L)'
;MSQNGPTRRRPSVGTFDAKDAVDLATQQSFSENVFLFVPNLIGYTRIILAGFALHFMEDHPKYCTVLYGVSCLLDAFDGMAARALGQTSKFGAVLDMVTDRCTTSCLLCFLSSAYPSYATLFQFLITLDFSSHYMHMYSSLVTGARSHKTVTSDVSRILWYYYNDSTTLFLVCAGNEMFYVALYLMHSYKNAPPVIGSFTYAEVMAMSTVLVCIYKNFVNVVQLWKASKILVGVDLMERAEQRKELAYRRRRGS
;
A
#
# COMPACT_ATOMS: atom_id res chain seq x y z
N MET A 1 -33.75 -48.45 16.01
CA MET A 1 -33.77 -47.21 15.23
C MET A 1 -32.81 -46.22 15.88
N SER A 2 -31.58 -46.08 15.37
CA SER A 2 -30.61 -45.10 15.86
C SER A 2 -30.32 -44.14 14.71
N GLN A 3 -30.88 -42.93 14.78
CA GLN A 3 -30.63 -41.88 13.79
C GLN A 3 -29.27 -41.23 14.07
N ASN A 4 -28.28 -41.52 13.22
CA ASN A 4 -27.05 -40.75 13.13
C ASN A 4 -27.37 -39.39 12.49
N GLY A 5 -27.51 -38.35 13.32
CA GLY A 5 -27.55 -36.98 12.83
C GLY A 5 -26.18 -36.56 12.26
N PRO A 6 -26.12 -35.78 11.18
CA PRO A 6 -24.85 -35.35 10.60
C PRO A 6 -24.14 -34.43 11.59
N THR A 7 -22.97 -34.86 12.07
CA THR A 7 -22.01 -34.01 12.79
C THR A 7 -21.71 -32.78 11.95
N ARG A 8 -22.34 -31.66 12.29
CA ARG A 8 -22.07 -30.34 11.73
C ARG A 8 -20.61 -29.99 12.05
N ARG A 9 -19.70 -30.26 11.11
CA ARG A 9 -18.31 -29.80 11.17
C ARG A 9 -18.37 -28.29 11.43
N ARG A 10 -17.83 -27.86 12.57
CA ARG A 10 -17.57 -26.44 12.81
C ARG A 10 -16.69 -25.94 11.66
N PRO A 11 -17.00 -24.81 11.00
CA PRO A 11 -16.18 -24.30 9.92
C PRO A 11 -14.81 -23.95 10.51
N SER A 12 -13.77 -24.62 10.04
CA SER A 12 -12.40 -24.15 10.21
C SER A 12 -12.22 -22.94 9.32
N VAL A 13 -11.98 -21.78 9.92
CA VAL A 13 -11.37 -20.57 9.32
C VAL A 13 -11.80 -20.26 7.87
N GLY A 14 -12.84 -19.42 7.72
CA GLY A 14 -12.82 -18.27 6.81
C GLY A 14 -12.47 -18.45 5.32
N THR A 15 -12.69 -19.61 4.70
CA THR A 15 -12.65 -19.71 3.23
C THR A 15 -14.02 -19.29 2.70
N PHE A 16 -14.19 -17.99 2.39
CA PHE A 16 -15.28 -17.59 1.50
C PHE A 16 -15.08 -18.32 0.17
N ASP A 17 -16.11 -19.01 -0.35
CA ASP A 17 -16.00 -19.63 -1.66
C ASP A 17 -15.76 -18.50 -2.68
N ALA A 18 -14.68 -18.62 -3.46
CA ALA A 18 -14.36 -17.63 -4.47
C ALA A 18 -15.49 -17.50 -5.50
N LYS A 19 -16.21 -18.59 -5.76
CA LYS A 19 -17.39 -18.57 -6.62
C LYS A 19 -18.51 -17.75 -6.01
N ASP A 20 -18.86 -18.01 -4.75
CA ASP A 20 -19.87 -17.21 -4.04
C ASP A 20 -19.49 -15.73 -4.01
N ALA A 21 -18.21 -15.40 -3.77
CA ALA A 21 -17.74 -14.01 -3.77
C ALA A 21 -17.84 -13.34 -5.16
N VAL A 22 -17.51 -14.05 -6.23
CA VAL A 22 -17.65 -13.56 -7.61
C VAL A 22 -19.11 -13.41 -8.00
N ASP A 23 -19.94 -14.39 -7.64
CA ASP A 23 -21.38 -14.36 -7.89
C ASP A 23 -22.03 -13.18 -7.14
N LEU A 24 -21.66 -12.95 -5.88
CA LEU A 24 -22.10 -11.78 -5.10
C LEU A 24 -21.66 -10.45 -5.73
N ALA A 25 -20.46 -10.39 -6.31
CA ALA A 25 -19.95 -9.19 -6.99
C ALA A 25 -20.61 -8.95 -8.36
N THR A 26 -21.10 -10.00 -9.02
CA THR A 26 -21.67 -9.96 -10.37
C THR A 26 -23.19 -9.85 -10.37
N GLN A 27 -23.85 -10.41 -9.37
CA GLN A 27 -25.29 -10.29 -9.20
C GLN A 27 -25.65 -8.87 -8.76
N GLN A 28 -26.34 -8.12 -9.63
CA GLN A 28 -26.96 -6.82 -9.32
C GLN A 28 -28.07 -6.89 -8.24
N SER A 29 -28.19 -8.00 -7.53
CA SER A 29 -29.26 -8.27 -6.55
C SER A 29 -29.07 -7.53 -5.21
N PHE A 30 -27.90 -6.93 -4.97
CA PHE A 30 -27.63 -6.17 -3.74
C PHE A 30 -27.70 -4.67 -4.00
N SER A 31 -28.23 -3.93 -3.03
CA SER A 31 -28.38 -2.47 -3.09
C SER A 31 -27.05 -1.71 -3.07
N GLU A 32 -25.95 -2.38 -2.73
CA GLU A 32 -24.62 -1.77 -2.57
C GLU A 32 -23.62 -2.35 -3.56
N ASN A 33 -23.01 -1.48 -4.39
CA ASN A 33 -21.93 -1.86 -5.29
C ASN A 33 -20.62 -1.21 -4.80
N VAL A 34 -19.74 -2.03 -4.21
CA VAL A 34 -18.45 -1.57 -3.67
C VAL A 34 -17.58 -0.92 -4.76
N PHE A 35 -17.64 -1.37 -6.01
CA PHE A 35 -16.86 -0.76 -7.11
C PHE A 35 -17.26 0.69 -7.37
N LEU A 36 -18.48 1.09 -7.01
CA LEU A 36 -19.03 2.43 -7.23
C LEU A 36 -19.05 3.29 -5.97
N PHE A 37 -18.40 2.84 -4.88
CA PHE A 37 -18.20 3.69 -3.71
C PHE A 37 -17.45 4.96 -4.11
N VAL A 38 -17.86 6.10 -3.54
CA VAL A 38 -17.26 7.41 -3.80
C VAL A 38 -15.73 7.40 -3.66
N PRO A 39 -15.12 6.83 -2.60
CA PRO A 39 -13.66 6.73 -2.52
C PRO A 39 -13.03 5.94 -3.68
N ASN A 40 -13.69 4.88 -4.16
CA ASN A 40 -13.16 4.08 -5.27
C ASN A 40 -13.26 4.80 -6.62
N LEU A 41 -14.30 5.61 -6.82
CA LEU A 41 -14.41 6.48 -7.99
C LEU A 41 -13.32 7.56 -8.02
N ILE A 42 -12.98 8.13 -6.85
CA ILE A 42 -11.83 9.02 -6.70
C ILE A 42 -10.54 8.26 -7.04
N GLY A 43 -10.37 7.04 -6.52
CA GLY A 43 -9.26 6.14 -6.85
C GLY A 43 -9.10 5.90 -8.37
N TYR A 44 -10.18 5.60 -9.09
CA TYR A 44 -10.11 5.45 -10.55
C TYR A 44 -9.74 6.76 -11.26
N THR A 45 -10.24 7.89 -10.76
CA THR A 45 -9.86 9.21 -11.29
C THR A 45 -8.37 9.46 -11.10
N ARG A 46 -7.79 9.08 -9.95
CA ARG A 46 -6.34 9.14 -9.70
C ARG A 46 -5.54 8.31 -10.68
N ILE A 47 -5.99 7.08 -10.97
CA ILE A 47 -5.34 6.22 -11.97
C ILE A 47 -5.32 6.88 -13.35
N ILE A 48 -6.44 7.48 -13.77
CA ILE A 48 -6.53 8.17 -15.06
C ILE A 48 -5.61 9.40 -15.09
N LEU A 49 -5.62 10.21 -14.04
CA LEU A 49 -4.75 11.39 -13.92
C LEU A 49 -3.27 11.01 -13.92
N ALA A 50 -2.89 9.95 -13.20
CA ALA A 50 -1.55 9.42 -13.20
C ALA A 50 -1.15 8.93 -14.61
N GLY A 51 -2.05 8.21 -15.31
CA GLY A 51 -1.83 7.80 -16.69
C GLY A 51 -1.54 8.97 -17.65
N PHE A 52 -2.31 10.05 -17.54
CA PHE A 52 -2.04 11.27 -18.30
C PHE A 52 -0.73 11.96 -17.86
N ALA A 53 -0.42 11.99 -16.57
CA ALA A 53 0.83 12.54 -16.08
C ALA A 53 2.03 11.80 -16.68
N LEU A 54 1.99 10.46 -16.70
CA LEU A 54 3.02 9.63 -17.31
C LEU A 54 3.13 9.86 -18.83
N HIS A 55 2.01 10.02 -19.53
CA HIS A 55 2.02 10.34 -20.95
C HIS A 55 2.73 11.66 -21.25
N PHE A 56 2.52 12.69 -20.42
CA PHE A 56 3.13 14.01 -20.60
C PHE A 56 4.52 14.17 -19.94
N MET A 57 5.06 13.10 -19.36
CA MET A 57 6.26 13.15 -18.51
C MET A 57 7.52 13.55 -19.27
N GLU A 58 7.66 13.17 -20.54
CA GLU A 58 8.83 13.55 -21.35
C GLU A 58 8.61 14.91 -22.04
N ASP A 59 7.44 15.10 -22.67
CA ASP A 59 7.21 16.23 -23.58
C ASP A 59 6.75 17.51 -22.87
N HIS A 60 5.98 17.39 -21.79
CA HIS A 60 5.29 18.53 -21.19
C HIS A 60 5.36 18.52 -19.65
N PRO A 61 6.51 18.91 -19.07
CA PRO A 61 6.75 18.79 -17.65
C PRO A 61 5.80 19.60 -16.75
N LYS A 62 5.24 20.71 -17.25
CA LYS A 62 4.20 21.48 -16.53
C LYS A 62 2.92 20.67 -16.34
N TYR A 63 2.40 20.10 -17.43
CA TYR A 63 1.16 19.31 -17.39
C TYR A 63 1.36 18.03 -16.57
N CYS A 64 2.49 17.33 -16.75
CA CYS A 64 2.84 16.18 -15.93
C CYS A 64 2.83 16.53 -14.43
N THR A 65 3.52 17.59 -14.02
CA THR A 65 3.64 17.96 -12.60
C THR A 65 2.28 18.34 -11.99
N VAL A 66 1.44 19.07 -12.74
CA VAL A 66 0.09 19.44 -12.26
C VAL A 66 -0.80 18.21 -12.15
N LEU A 67 -0.85 17.35 -13.18
CA LEU A 67 -1.68 16.15 -13.17
C LEU A 67 -1.25 15.16 -12.10
N TYR A 68 0.06 14.96 -11.94
CA TYR A 68 0.65 14.13 -10.89
C TYR A 68 0.30 14.70 -9.51
N GLY A 69 0.52 15.99 -9.29
CA GLY A 69 0.22 16.66 -8.02
C GLY A 69 -1.26 16.59 -7.65
N VAL A 70 -2.17 16.79 -8.61
CA VAL A 70 -3.62 16.62 -8.38
C VAL A 70 -3.96 15.18 -8.03
N SER A 71 -3.36 14.20 -8.72
CA SER A 71 -3.55 12.78 -8.41
C SER A 71 -3.11 12.44 -6.97
N CYS A 72 -1.95 12.93 -6.55
CA CYS A 72 -1.46 12.76 -5.17
C CYS A 72 -2.33 13.47 -4.13
N LEU A 73 -2.93 14.63 -4.45
CA LEU A 73 -3.83 15.30 -3.51
C LEU A 73 -5.14 14.54 -3.32
N LEU A 74 -5.67 13.95 -4.41
CA LEU A 74 -6.90 13.16 -4.39
C LEU A 74 -6.80 11.91 -3.50
N ASP A 75 -5.60 11.38 -3.27
CA ASP A 75 -5.32 10.30 -2.32
C ASP A 75 -5.86 10.60 -0.91
N ALA A 76 -5.53 11.78 -0.37
CA ALA A 76 -6.03 12.18 0.93
C ALA A 76 -7.56 12.31 0.94
N PHE A 77 -8.14 12.75 -0.18
CA PHE A 77 -9.58 12.96 -0.31
C PHE A 77 -10.38 11.65 -0.37
N ASP A 78 -9.88 10.59 -1.00
CA ASP A 78 -10.59 9.31 -0.99
C ASP A 78 -10.62 8.69 0.42
N GLY A 79 -9.55 8.78 1.20
CA GLY A 79 -9.52 8.29 2.57
C GLY A 79 -10.47 9.08 3.48
N MET A 80 -10.56 10.39 3.28
CA MET A 80 -11.54 11.24 3.98
C MET A 80 -12.98 10.88 3.59
N ALA A 81 -13.26 10.71 2.29
CA ALA A 81 -14.57 10.32 1.79
C ALA A 81 -14.98 8.93 2.31
N ALA A 82 -14.06 7.96 2.32
CA ALA A 82 -14.30 6.61 2.84
C ALA A 82 -14.72 6.64 4.31
N ARG A 83 -14.04 7.44 5.14
CA ARG A 83 -14.38 7.57 6.57
C ARG A 83 -15.66 8.36 6.80
N ALA A 84 -15.87 9.46 6.09
CA ALA A 84 -17.04 10.33 6.25
C ALA A 84 -18.35 9.65 5.80
N LEU A 85 -18.28 8.83 4.74
CA LEU A 85 -19.44 8.12 4.17
C LEU A 85 -19.61 6.71 4.71
N GLY A 86 -18.72 6.23 5.58
CA GLY A 86 -18.74 4.83 6.06
C GLY A 86 -18.47 3.79 4.96
N GLN A 87 -17.84 4.20 3.85
CA GLN A 87 -17.59 3.39 2.65
C GLN A 87 -16.19 2.75 2.65
N THR A 88 -15.60 2.52 3.82
CA THR A 88 -14.31 1.82 3.93
C THR A 88 -14.44 0.37 3.48
N SER A 89 -13.60 -0.07 2.53
CA SER A 89 -13.65 -1.42 1.99
C SER A 89 -12.25 -2.02 1.81
N LYS A 90 -12.15 -3.36 1.85
CA LYS A 90 -10.89 -4.08 1.57
C LYS A 90 -10.41 -3.84 0.14
N PHE A 91 -11.36 -3.82 -0.81
CA PHE A 91 -11.06 -3.51 -2.22
C PHE A 91 -10.48 -2.10 -2.36
N GLY A 92 -11.12 -1.09 -1.78
CA GLY A 92 -10.64 0.29 -1.84
C GLY A 92 -9.26 0.47 -1.22
N ALA A 93 -8.99 -0.16 -0.06
CA ALA A 93 -7.67 -0.10 0.56
C ALA A 93 -6.56 -0.75 -0.30
N VAL A 94 -6.87 -1.84 -1.03
CA VAL A 94 -5.91 -2.45 -1.96
C VAL A 94 -5.76 -1.61 -3.23
N LEU A 95 -6.85 -1.08 -3.78
CA LEU A 95 -6.85 -0.22 -4.96
C LEU A 95 -5.99 1.02 -4.75
N ASP A 96 -6.19 1.69 -3.61
CA ASP A 96 -5.41 2.85 -3.17
C ASP A 96 -3.91 2.53 -3.10
N MET A 97 -3.55 1.51 -2.32
CA MET A 97 -2.17 1.08 -2.15
C MET A 97 -1.52 0.71 -3.49
N VAL A 98 -2.20 -0.01 -4.38
CA VAL A 98 -1.65 -0.38 -5.70
C VAL A 98 -1.43 0.85 -6.57
N THR A 99 -2.39 1.79 -6.57
CA THR A 99 -2.32 3.03 -7.37
C THR A 99 -1.12 3.87 -6.97
N ASP A 100 -0.90 4.06 -5.68
CA ASP A 100 0.27 4.77 -5.13
C ASP A 100 1.60 4.18 -5.60
N ARG A 101 1.76 2.86 -5.42
CA ARG A 101 3.02 2.16 -5.70
C ARG A 101 3.31 2.17 -7.20
N CYS A 102 2.29 1.96 -8.04
CA CYS A 102 2.41 2.06 -9.49
C CYS A 102 2.84 3.47 -9.92
N THR A 103 2.17 4.51 -9.42
CA THR A 103 2.45 5.90 -9.78
C THR A 103 3.88 6.30 -9.40
N THR A 104 4.29 6.02 -8.17
CA THR A 104 5.65 6.28 -7.67
C THR A 104 6.70 5.53 -8.48
N SER A 105 6.43 4.25 -8.78
CA SER A 105 7.37 3.41 -9.51
C SER A 105 7.55 3.85 -10.96
N CYS A 106 6.48 4.28 -11.63
CA CYS A 106 6.60 4.84 -12.98
C CYS A 106 7.45 6.13 -12.99
N LEU A 107 7.29 7.00 -11.99
CA LEU A 107 8.14 8.17 -11.82
C LEU A 107 9.62 7.76 -11.58
N LEU A 108 9.87 6.80 -10.70
CA LEU A 108 11.22 6.29 -10.43
C LEU A 108 11.85 5.60 -11.66
N CYS A 109 11.06 4.91 -12.48
CA CYS A 109 11.50 4.33 -13.75
C CYS A 109 11.97 5.44 -14.70
N PHE A 110 11.22 6.53 -14.84
CA PHE A 110 11.65 7.69 -15.61
C PHE A 110 12.93 8.32 -15.03
N LEU A 111 13.01 8.48 -13.70
CA LEU A 111 14.22 9.00 -13.06
C LEU A 111 15.45 8.09 -13.31
N SER A 112 15.24 6.78 -13.43
CA SER A 112 16.32 5.83 -13.74
C SER A 112 16.90 6.02 -15.14
N SER A 113 16.08 6.40 -16.14
CA SER A 113 16.57 6.73 -17.48
C SER A 113 17.14 8.15 -17.54
N ALA A 114 16.54 9.09 -16.80
CA ALA A 114 16.97 10.49 -16.73
C ALA A 114 18.31 10.68 -16.00
N TYR A 115 18.63 9.80 -15.03
CA TYR A 115 19.87 9.81 -14.24
C TYR A 115 20.55 8.43 -14.25
N PRO A 116 21.19 8.02 -15.36
CA PRO A 116 21.73 6.67 -15.52
C PRO A 116 22.73 6.25 -14.45
N SER A 117 23.54 7.19 -13.93
CA SER A 117 24.52 6.93 -12.86
C SER A 117 23.87 6.46 -11.55
N TYR A 118 22.59 6.76 -11.32
CA TYR A 118 21.82 6.38 -10.13
C TYR A 118 20.73 5.34 -10.45
N ALA A 119 20.70 4.77 -11.66
CA ALA A 119 19.66 3.83 -12.08
C ALA A 119 19.51 2.64 -11.14
N THR A 120 20.62 2.05 -10.68
CA THR A 120 20.62 0.94 -9.72
C THR A 120 19.99 1.33 -8.38
N LEU A 121 20.20 2.57 -7.92
CA LEU A 121 19.57 3.07 -6.70
C LEU A 121 18.05 3.15 -6.88
N PHE A 122 17.56 3.73 -7.97
CA PHE A 122 16.12 3.82 -8.23
C PHE A 122 15.47 2.44 -8.37
N GLN A 123 16.12 1.48 -9.05
CA GLN A 123 15.65 0.09 -9.14
C GLN A 123 15.56 -0.57 -7.76
N PHE A 124 16.54 -0.34 -6.89
CA PHE A 124 16.50 -0.82 -5.52
C PHE A 124 15.35 -0.19 -4.73
N LEU A 125 15.13 1.13 -4.85
CA LEU A 125 14.03 1.82 -4.17
C LEU A 125 12.66 1.29 -4.61
N ILE A 126 12.45 1.08 -5.91
CA ILE A 126 11.22 0.45 -6.46
C ILE A 126 11.03 -0.95 -5.84
N THR A 127 12.10 -1.77 -5.85
CA THR A 127 12.04 -3.15 -5.33
C THR A 127 11.72 -3.18 -3.85
N LEU A 128 12.36 -2.31 -3.06
CA LEU A 128 12.16 -2.20 -1.62
C LEU A 128 10.73 -1.76 -1.29
N ASP A 129 10.22 -0.75 -1.98
CA ASP A 129 8.88 -0.20 -1.76
C ASP A 129 7.79 -1.23 -2.08
N PHE A 130 7.85 -1.87 -3.25
CA PHE A 130 6.92 -2.95 -3.63
C PHE A 130 6.98 -4.12 -2.64
N SER A 131 8.18 -4.61 -2.33
CA SER A 131 8.34 -5.78 -1.45
C SER A 131 7.80 -5.50 -0.05
N SER A 132 8.11 -4.32 0.51
CA SER A 132 7.67 -3.89 1.83
C SER A 132 6.15 -3.79 1.92
N HIS A 133 5.52 -3.10 0.97
CA HIS A 133 4.06 -2.93 0.96
C HIS A 133 3.33 -4.24 0.67
N TYR A 134 3.84 -5.07 -0.24
CA TYR A 134 3.25 -6.37 -0.55
C TYR A 134 3.25 -7.30 0.66
N MET A 135 4.41 -7.45 1.32
CA MET A 135 4.51 -8.28 2.53
C MET A 135 3.67 -7.72 3.67
N HIS A 136 3.67 -6.39 3.86
CA HIS A 136 2.86 -5.76 4.90
C HIS A 136 1.36 -5.96 4.67
N MET A 137 0.87 -5.69 3.45
CA MET A 137 -0.54 -5.93 3.09
C MET A 137 -0.95 -7.38 3.34
N TYR A 138 -0.14 -8.33 2.85
CA TYR A 138 -0.43 -9.75 3.04
C TYR A 138 -0.46 -10.12 4.53
N SER A 139 0.52 -9.63 5.31
CA SER A 139 0.55 -9.85 6.76
C SER A 139 -0.71 -9.34 7.45
N SER A 140 -1.14 -8.11 7.12
CA SER A 140 -2.31 -7.46 7.71
C SER A 140 -3.61 -8.17 7.33
N LEU A 141 -3.74 -8.68 6.11
CA LEU A 141 -4.90 -9.44 5.67
C LEU A 141 -5.00 -10.79 6.39
N VAL A 142 -3.89 -11.52 6.52
CA VAL A 142 -3.83 -12.82 7.19
C VAL A 142 -4.08 -12.68 8.69
N THR A 143 -3.51 -11.68 9.35
CA THR A 143 -3.75 -11.43 10.78
C THR A 143 -5.14 -10.87 11.04
N GLY A 144 -5.64 -9.96 10.20
CA GLY A 144 -6.97 -9.37 10.32
C GLY A 144 -8.09 -10.39 10.16
N ALA A 145 -7.90 -11.42 9.33
CA ALA A 145 -8.84 -12.54 9.20
C ALA A 145 -8.86 -13.47 10.44
N ARG A 146 -7.83 -13.42 11.30
CA ARG A 146 -7.69 -14.28 12.49
C ARG A 146 -8.09 -13.61 13.81
N SER A 147 -8.57 -12.37 13.77
CA SER A 147 -8.91 -11.55 14.95
C SER A 147 -10.10 -12.08 15.77
N HIS A 148 -9.85 -13.15 16.52
CA HIS A 148 -10.47 -13.44 17.82
C HIS A 148 -9.54 -14.22 18.77
N LYS A 149 -8.29 -14.52 18.36
CA LYS A 149 -7.26 -15.10 19.24
C LYS A 149 -5.97 -14.31 19.11
N THR A 150 -5.89 -13.24 19.90
CA THR A 150 -4.65 -12.71 20.50
C THR A 150 -3.38 -12.80 19.65
N VAL A 151 -3.17 -11.81 18.78
CA VAL A 151 -1.83 -11.43 18.33
C VAL A 151 -1.64 -9.96 18.65
N THR A 152 -1.35 -9.65 19.92
CA THR A 152 -0.73 -8.38 20.30
C THR A 152 0.74 -8.48 19.94
N SER A 153 1.07 -8.34 18.66
CA SER A 153 2.46 -8.10 18.28
C SER A 153 2.83 -6.72 18.79
N ASP A 154 3.80 -6.65 19.71
CA ASP A 154 4.47 -5.40 20.09
C ASP A 154 4.87 -4.64 18.83
N VAL A 155 4.07 -3.63 18.49
CA VAL A 155 4.34 -2.74 17.35
C VAL A 155 5.65 -2.05 17.71
N SER A 156 6.69 -2.16 16.87
CA SER A 156 7.92 -1.40 17.13
C SER A 156 7.56 0.07 17.28
N ARG A 157 8.08 0.74 18.30
CA ARG A 157 7.79 2.16 18.59
C ARG A 157 7.85 3.04 17.33
N ILE A 158 8.82 2.79 16.44
CA ILE A 158 8.97 3.49 15.16
C ILE A 158 7.78 3.32 14.21
N LEU A 159 7.26 2.10 14.08
CA LEU A 159 6.13 1.79 13.21
C LEU A 159 4.82 2.30 13.82
N TRP A 160 4.74 2.29 15.15
CA TRP A 160 3.63 2.90 15.88
C TRP A 160 3.60 4.41 15.66
N TYR A 161 4.71 5.13 15.83
CA TYR A 161 4.76 6.57 15.53
C TYR A 161 4.40 6.90 14.07
N TYR A 162 4.85 6.06 13.13
CA TYR A 162 4.55 6.25 11.71
C TYR A 162 3.05 6.07 11.35
N TYR A 163 2.36 5.08 11.94
CA TYR A 163 0.96 4.79 11.61
C TYR A 163 -0.08 5.32 12.60
N ASN A 164 0.32 5.69 13.82
CA ASN A 164 -0.61 6.15 14.86
C ASN A 164 -1.16 7.55 14.54
N ASP A 165 -0.37 8.39 13.90
CA ASP A 165 -0.77 9.74 13.51
C ASP A 165 -0.91 9.83 11.99
N SER A 166 -2.14 10.05 11.52
CA SER A 166 -2.44 10.19 10.08
C SER A 166 -1.72 11.38 9.45
N THR A 167 -1.43 12.43 10.24
CA THR A 167 -0.68 13.59 9.77
C THR A 167 0.77 13.23 9.50
N THR A 168 1.43 12.50 10.41
CA THR A 168 2.79 12.01 10.23
C THR A 168 2.89 11.09 9.02
N LEU A 169 1.95 10.16 8.85
CA LEU A 169 1.88 9.27 7.68
C LEU A 169 1.81 10.10 6.38
N PHE A 170 0.88 11.04 6.31
CA PHE A 170 0.69 11.90 5.14
C PHE A 170 1.94 12.75 4.86
N LEU A 171 2.53 13.39 5.87
CA LEU A 171 3.70 14.26 5.70
C LEU A 171 4.93 13.48 5.21
N VAL A 172 5.15 12.26 5.71
CA VAL A 172 6.29 11.45 5.30
C VAL A 172 6.09 10.92 3.87
N CYS A 173 4.88 10.47 3.52
CA CYS A 173 4.56 10.09 2.14
C CYS A 173 4.66 11.28 1.17
N ALA A 174 4.04 12.42 1.51
CA ALA A 174 4.08 13.63 0.69
C ALA A 174 5.51 14.16 0.53
N GLY A 175 6.33 14.15 1.59
CA GLY A 175 7.72 14.56 1.51
C GLY A 175 8.57 13.62 0.64
N ASN A 176 8.32 12.31 0.71
CA ASN A 176 8.96 11.34 -0.18
C ASN A 176 8.59 11.57 -1.66
N GLU A 177 7.31 11.73 -1.97
CA GLU A 177 6.86 12.03 -3.32
C GLU A 177 7.40 13.37 -3.83
N MET A 178 7.40 14.39 -2.96
CA MET A 178 7.92 15.70 -3.28
C MET A 178 9.42 15.66 -3.61
N PHE A 179 10.19 14.79 -2.97
CA PHE A 179 11.59 14.57 -3.32
C PHE A 179 11.76 14.01 -4.73
N TYR A 180 10.97 13.00 -5.13
CA TYR A 180 11.04 12.44 -6.48
C TYR A 180 10.56 13.42 -7.55
N VAL A 181 9.48 14.17 -7.26
CA VAL A 181 9.03 15.26 -8.14
C VAL A 181 10.10 16.36 -8.24
N ALA A 182 10.84 16.64 -7.17
CA ALA A 182 11.96 17.60 -7.22
C ALA A 182 13.05 17.14 -8.18
N LEU A 183 13.48 15.87 -8.10
CA LEU A 183 14.47 15.29 -9.01
C LEU A 183 13.99 15.32 -10.47
N TYR A 184 12.71 15.08 -10.70
CA TYR A 184 12.08 15.19 -12.01
C TYR A 184 12.15 16.62 -12.54
N LEU A 185 11.73 17.61 -11.74
CA LEU A 185 11.77 19.02 -12.12
C LEU A 185 13.19 19.54 -12.35
N MET A 186 14.17 19.08 -11.57
CA MET A 186 15.59 19.39 -11.79
C MET A 186 16.05 18.88 -13.17
N HIS A 187 15.60 17.70 -13.59
CA HIS A 187 15.92 17.16 -14.91
C HIS A 187 15.20 17.93 -16.03
N SER A 188 13.91 18.21 -15.87
CA SER A 188 13.07 18.85 -16.89
C SER A 188 13.36 20.34 -17.05
N TYR A 189 13.86 21.02 -16.02
CA TYR A 189 14.13 22.46 -16.01
C TYR A 189 15.58 22.80 -15.68
N LYS A 190 16.53 22.26 -16.47
CA LYS A 190 17.98 22.47 -16.27
C LYS A 190 18.43 23.94 -16.19
N ASN A 191 17.67 24.86 -16.81
CA ASN A 191 17.98 26.29 -16.88
C ASN A 191 16.96 27.16 -16.09
N ALA A 192 16.30 26.60 -15.07
CA ALA A 192 15.39 27.38 -14.25
C ALA A 192 16.12 28.56 -13.56
N PRO A 193 15.49 29.74 -13.44
CA PRO A 193 16.10 30.85 -12.73
C PRO A 193 16.30 30.49 -11.25
N PRO A 194 17.42 30.89 -10.63
CA PRO A 194 17.63 30.70 -9.21
C PRO A 194 16.60 31.51 -8.42
N VAL A 195 16.13 30.95 -7.31
CA VAL A 195 15.12 31.58 -6.45
C VAL A 195 15.73 32.00 -5.10
N ILE A 196 16.58 31.15 -4.53
CA ILE A 196 17.25 31.41 -3.25
C ILE A 196 18.76 31.26 -3.46
N GLY A 197 19.48 32.38 -3.46
CA GLY A 197 20.92 32.39 -3.75
C GLY A 197 21.20 31.86 -5.16
N SER A 198 22.03 30.82 -5.25
CA SER A 198 22.36 30.13 -6.52
C SER A 198 21.48 28.89 -6.79
N PHE A 199 20.52 28.58 -5.92
CA PHE A 199 19.71 27.36 -6.03
C PHE A 199 18.38 27.62 -6.74
N THR A 200 18.00 26.68 -7.59
CA THR A 200 16.68 26.61 -8.23
C THR A 200 15.62 26.17 -7.22
N TYR A 201 14.35 26.45 -7.50
CA TYR A 201 13.24 26.02 -6.63
C TYR A 201 13.18 24.49 -6.46
N ALA A 202 13.53 23.74 -7.51
CA ALA A 202 13.53 22.28 -7.49
C ALA A 202 14.67 21.72 -6.61
N GLU A 203 15.85 22.34 -6.62
CA GLU A 203 16.95 21.96 -5.73
C GLU A 203 16.62 22.26 -4.26
N VAL A 204 16.02 23.42 -3.98
CA VAL A 204 15.57 23.76 -2.62
C VAL A 204 14.56 22.73 -2.11
N MET A 205 13.60 22.36 -2.96
CA MET A 205 12.62 21.33 -2.65
C MET A 205 13.28 19.98 -2.36
N ALA A 206 14.22 19.54 -3.21
CA ALA A 206 14.98 18.30 -3.01
C ALA A 206 15.77 18.33 -1.69
N MET A 207 16.49 19.41 -1.40
CA MET A 207 17.28 19.55 -0.17
C MET A 207 16.40 19.52 1.09
N SER A 208 15.22 20.13 1.03
CA SER A 208 14.29 20.14 2.18
C SER A 208 13.64 18.77 2.45
N THR A 209 13.51 17.93 1.42
CA THR A 209 12.76 16.66 1.50
C THR A 209 13.64 15.42 1.50
N VAL A 210 14.94 15.53 1.23
CA VAL A 210 15.87 14.39 1.18
C VAL A 210 15.91 13.59 2.49
N LEU A 211 15.88 14.26 3.65
CA LEU A 211 15.86 13.58 4.94
C LEU A 211 14.57 12.79 5.16
N VAL A 212 13.44 13.31 4.65
CA VAL A 212 12.14 12.62 4.71
C VAL A 212 12.15 11.40 3.80
N CYS A 213 12.72 11.51 2.59
CA CYS A 213 12.90 10.37 1.69
C CYS A 213 13.78 9.27 2.30
N ILE A 214 14.91 9.62 2.91
CA ILE A 214 15.78 8.67 3.62
C ILE A 214 15.00 7.99 4.75
N TYR A 215 14.29 8.77 5.57
CA TYR A 215 13.47 8.23 6.65
C TYR A 215 12.36 7.30 6.15
N LYS A 216 11.62 7.67 5.09
CA LYS A 216 10.59 6.82 4.48
C LYS A 216 11.16 5.49 4.01
N ASN A 217 12.32 5.50 3.34
CA ASN A 217 12.96 4.27 2.87
C ASN A 217 13.47 3.41 4.03
N PHE A 218 13.95 4.01 5.11
CA PHE A 218 14.23 3.27 6.35
C PHE A 218 12.97 2.64 6.95
N VAL A 219 11.86 3.36 7.01
CA VAL A 219 10.56 2.82 7.43
C VAL A 219 10.15 1.64 6.54
N ASN A 220 10.35 1.72 5.21
CA ASN A 220 10.08 0.61 4.30
C ASN A 220 10.89 -0.65 4.66
N VAL A 221 12.17 -0.53 5.02
CA VAL A 221 12.99 -1.68 5.48
C VAL A 221 12.43 -2.27 6.78
N VAL A 222 12.09 -1.42 7.75
CA VAL A 222 11.54 -1.87 9.04
C VAL A 222 10.19 -2.54 8.86
N GLN A 223 9.33 -1.99 8.01
CA GLN A 223 8.02 -2.52 7.66
C GLN A 223 8.15 -3.91 7.01
N LEU A 224 9.05 -4.07 6.05
CA LEU A 224 9.35 -5.35 5.41
C LEU A 224 9.79 -6.42 6.43
N TRP A 225 10.73 -6.07 7.31
CA TRP A 225 11.23 -6.98 8.34
C TRP A 225 10.15 -7.38 9.34
N LYS A 226 9.32 -6.41 9.78
CA LYS A 226 8.21 -6.67 10.71
C LYS A 226 7.14 -7.55 10.09
N ALA A 227 6.72 -7.26 8.87
CA ALA A 227 5.74 -8.07 8.13
C ALA A 227 6.24 -9.52 7.99
N SER A 228 7.52 -9.70 7.66
CA SER A 228 8.15 -11.02 7.58
C SER A 228 8.06 -11.80 8.89
N LYS A 229 8.35 -11.15 10.03
CA LYS A 229 8.24 -11.77 11.35
C LYS A 229 6.81 -12.15 11.71
N ILE A 230 5.83 -11.33 11.34
CA ILE A 230 4.42 -11.62 11.58
C ILE A 230 4.01 -12.88 10.79
N LEU A 231 4.36 -12.98 9.51
CA LEU A 231 4.08 -14.17 8.69
C LEU A 231 4.68 -15.45 9.30
N VAL A 232 5.97 -15.40 9.67
CA VAL A 232 6.63 -16.55 10.32
C VAL A 232 5.92 -16.92 11.62
N GLY A 233 5.47 -15.94 12.40
CA GLY A 233 4.66 -16.17 13.60
C GLY A 233 3.36 -16.91 13.29
N VAL A 234 2.65 -16.51 12.24
CA VAL A 234 1.43 -17.18 11.77
C VAL A 234 1.71 -18.62 11.36
N ASP A 235 2.76 -18.87 10.57
CA ASP A 235 3.15 -20.21 10.13
C ASP A 235 3.47 -21.13 11.32
N LEU A 236 4.18 -20.61 12.33
CA LEU A 236 4.50 -21.37 13.54
C LEU A 236 3.24 -21.74 14.34
N MET A 237 2.26 -20.83 14.42
CA MET A 237 0.97 -21.09 15.07
C MET A 237 0.17 -22.17 14.33
N GLU A 238 0.07 -22.08 13.00
CA GLU A 238 -0.61 -23.08 12.16
C GLU A 238 0.01 -24.47 12.32
N ARG A 239 1.33 -24.55 12.25
CA ARG A 239 2.06 -25.81 12.43
C ARG A 239 1.87 -26.37 13.84
N ALA A 240 1.74 -25.52 14.86
CA ALA A 240 1.47 -25.97 16.24
C ALA A 240 0.05 -26.53 16.38
N GLU A 241 -0.95 -25.93 15.74
CA GLU A 241 -2.33 -26.43 15.72
C GLU A 241 -2.42 -27.77 14.99
N GLN A 242 -1.80 -27.89 13.83
CA GLN A 242 -1.74 -29.15 13.08
C GLN A 242 -1.09 -30.28 13.90
N ARG A 243 0.01 -30.00 14.61
CA ARG A 243 0.63 -30.98 15.52
C ARG A 243 -0.32 -31.41 16.65
N LYS A 244 -1.08 -30.48 17.23
CA LYS A 244 -2.07 -30.78 18.28
C LYS A 244 -3.21 -31.65 17.73
N GLU A 245 -3.73 -31.34 16.55
CA GLU A 245 -4.76 -32.15 15.90
C GLU A 245 -4.29 -33.58 15.59
N LEU A 246 -3.07 -33.72 15.05
CA LEU A 246 -2.49 -35.03 14.77
C LEU A 246 -2.30 -35.86 16.04
N ALA A 247 -1.80 -35.23 17.12
CA ALA A 247 -1.67 -35.88 18.42
C ALA A 247 -3.03 -36.32 18.99
N TYR A 248 -4.06 -35.48 18.85
CA TYR A 248 -5.42 -35.81 19.26
C TYR A 248 -6.02 -36.98 18.48
N ARG A 249 -5.84 -37.01 17.15
CA ARG A 249 -6.31 -38.12 16.29
C ARG A 249 -5.63 -39.43 16.64
N ARG A 250 -4.32 -39.42 16.91
CA ARG A 250 -3.58 -40.62 17.36
C ARG A 250 -4.14 -41.19 18.66
N ARG A 251 -4.46 -40.34 19.64
CA ARG A 251 -5.03 -40.76 20.95
C ARG A 251 -6.46 -41.32 20.87
N ARG A 252 -7.22 -41.00 19.81
CA ARG A 252 -8.58 -41.52 19.61
C ARG A 252 -8.63 -42.80 18.77
N GLY A 253 -7.56 -43.11 18.05
CA GLY A 253 -7.44 -44.32 17.23
C GLY A 253 -6.78 -45.51 17.95
N SER A 254 -6.27 -45.30 19.18
CA SER A 254 -5.80 -46.34 20.11
C SER A 254 -6.85 -46.60 21.19
#